data_AF-A0A7X0TYS3-F1
#
_entry.id   AF-A0A7X0TYS3-F1
#
_cell.length_a   1.000
_cell.length_b   1.000
_cell.length_c   1.000
_cell.angle_alpha   90.00
_cell.angle_beta   90.00
_cell.angle_gamma   90.00
#
_symmetry.space_group_name_H-M   'P 1'
#
loop_
_entity.id
_entity.type
_entity.pdbx_description
1 polymer ?
#
loop_
_entity_poly.entity_id
_entity_poly.type
_entity_poly.pdbx_seq_one_letter_code
_entity_poly.pdbx_strand_id
1 'polypeptide(L)' 'MSEVPEETGDGRVDAIVARLGRLGELPVSEHVAVFDEAFSELESTLAAVEETTREESADAGRR' A
#
# COMPACT_ATOMS: atom_id res chain seq x y z
N MET A 1 -7.18 -16.41 -17.86
CA MET A 1 -6.44 -15.94 -16.66
C MET A 1 -6.70 -14.45 -16.60
N SER A 2 -7.24 -13.92 -15.50
CA SER A 2 -7.39 -12.46 -15.38
C SER A 2 -5.99 -11.86 -15.37
N GLU A 3 -5.73 -10.98 -16.33
CA GLU A 3 -4.59 -10.06 -16.28
C GLU A 3 -4.78 -9.21 -15.03
N VAL A 4 -3.96 -9.47 -14.02
CA VAL A 4 -3.84 -8.55 -12.89
C VAL A 4 -3.14 -7.33 -13.48
N PRO A 5 -3.70 -6.11 -13.36
CA PRO A 5 -3.03 -4.92 -13.85
C PRO A 5 -1.63 -4.84 -13.23
N GLU A 6 -0.63 -4.52 -14.05
CA GLU A 6 0.78 -4.46 -13.61
C GLU A 6 1.03 -3.37 -12.56
N GLU A 7 0.13 -2.37 -12.47
CA GLU A 7 0.16 -1.28 -11.50
C GLU A 7 -1.23 -1.06 -10.87
N THR A 8 -1.24 -0.71 -9.59
CA THR A 8 -2.46 -0.39 -8.82
C THR A 8 -2.94 1.04 -9.07
N GLY A 9 -2.16 1.86 -9.78
CA GLY A 9 -2.45 3.26 -10.07
C GLY A 9 -2.11 4.22 -8.91
N ASP A 10 -1.49 3.72 -7.85
CA ASP A 10 -0.94 4.51 -6.75
C ASP A 10 0.51 4.11 -6.56
N GLY A 11 1.43 5.00 -6.94
CA GLY A 11 2.87 4.73 -6.91
C GLY A 11 3.40 4.37 -5.52
N ARG A 12 2.71 4.74 -4.43
CA ARG A 12 3.07 4.31 -3.07
C ARG A 12 2.77 2.83 -2.87
N VAL A 13 1.58 2.41 -3.29
CA VAL A 13 1.15 1.00 -3.23
C VAL A 13 2.02 0.15 -4.16
N ASP A 14 2.29 0.63 -5.37
CA ASP A 14 3.14 -0.07 -6.35
C ASP A 14 4.56 -0.30 -5.81
N ALA A 15 5.15 0.70 -5.14
CA ALA A 15 6.47 0.56 -4.53
C ALA A 15 6.49 -0.49 -3.40
N ILE A 16 5.43 -0.53 -2.57
CA ILE A 16 5.30 -1.51 -1.49
C ILE A 16 5.14 -2.92 -2.07
N VAL A 17 4.33 -3.09 -3.12
CA VAL A 17 4.10 -4.39 -3.78
C VAL A 17 5.37 -4.87 -4.50
N ALA A 18 6.08 -3.98 -5.20
CA ALA A 18 7.34 -4.31 -5.86
C ALA A 18 8.39 -4.88 -4.88
N ARG A 19 8.38 -4.40 -3.62
CA ARG A 19 9.26 -4.88 -2.55
C ARG A 19 9.05 -6.35 -2.22
N LEU A 20 7.85 -6.90 -2.41
CA LEU A 20 7.57 -8.32 -2.21
C LEU A 20 8.29 -9.21 -3.23
N GLY A 21 8.73 -8.67 -4.37
CA GLY A 21 9.51 -9.38 -5.39
C GLY A 21 10.83 -9.97 -4.85
N ARG A 22 11.40 -9.37 -3.79
CA ARG A 22 12.65 -9.85 -3.15
C ARG A 22 12.50 -11.12 -2.33
N LEU A 23 11.27 -11.56 -2.05
CA LEU A 23 11.02 -12.75 -1.22
C LEU A 23 11.66 -14.02 -1.81
N GLY A 24 11.74 -14.12 -3.14
CA GLY A 24 12.39 -15.25 -3.82
C GLY A 24 13.90 -15.34 -3.58
N GLU A 25 14.52 -14.27 -3.10
CA GLU A 25 15.96 -14.18 -2.81
C GLU A 25 16.27 -14.37 -1.31
N LEU A 26 15.24 -14.38 -0.46
CA LEU A 26 15.37 -14.46 1.00
C LEU A 26 14.97 -15.84 1.54
N PRO A 27 15.57 -16.26 2.68
CA PRO A 27 15.08 -17.42 3.41
C PRO A 27 13.62 -17.25 3.82
N VAL A 28 12.85 -18.34 3.84
CA VAL A 28 11.43 -18.34 4.24
C VAL A 28 11.23 -17.79 5.66
N SER A 29 12.23 -17.93 6.55
CA SER A 29 12.19 -17.34 7.89
C SER A 29 12.05 -15.81 7.88
N GLU A 30 12.55 -15.15 6.84
CA GLU A 30 12.50 -13.69 6.68
C GLU A 30 11.20 -13.23 6.02
N HIS A 31 10.43 -14.13 5.39
CA HIS A 31 9.25 -13.76 4.63
C HIS A 31 8.20 -13.07 5.49
N VAL A 32 7.99 -13.56 6.71
CA VAL A 32 7.03 -12.97 7.65
C VAL A 32 7.36 -11.52 7.96
N ALA A 33 8.63 -11.22 8.26
CA ALA A 33 9.06 -9.85 8.55
C ALA A 33 8.84 -8.91 7.36
N VAL A 34 9.11 -9.40 6.13
CA VAL A 34 8.87 -8.64 4.91
C VAL A 34 7.37 -8.42 4.66
N PHE A 35 6.53 -9.41 4.93
CA PHE A 35 5.08 -9.27 4.81
C PHE A 35 4.51 -8.31 5.84
N ASP A 36 4.93 -8.40 7.10
CA ASP A 36 4.46 -7.50 8.17
C ASP A 36 4.82 -6.04 7.89
N GLU A 37 6.03 -5.80 7.36
CA GLU A 37 6.47 -4.47 6.94
C GLU A 37 5.60 -3.93 5.80
N ALA A 38 5.44 -4.71 4.72
CA ALA A 38 4.62 -4.30 3.57
C ALA A 38 3.15 -4.08 3.98
N PHE A 39 2.61 -4.93 4.85
CA PHE A 39 1.24 -4.81 5.34
C PHE A 39 1.05 -3.53 6.15
N SER A 40 1.98 -3.22 7.06
CA SER A 40 1.94 -2.00 7.88
C SER A 40 2.04 -0.73 7.01
N GLU A 41 2.88 -0.74 5.97
CA GLU A 41 3.02 0.38 5.02
C GLU A 41 1.74 0.59 4.20
N LEU A 42 1.06 -0.49 3.81
CA LEU A 42 -0.24 -0.41 3.11
C LEU A 42 -1.34 0.14 4.02
N GLU A 43 -1.44 -0.33 5.27
CA GLU A 43 -2.39 0.20 6.25
C GLU A 43 -2.18 1.70 6.49
N SER A 44 -0.92 2.13 6.62
CA SER A 44 -0.58 3.55 6.77
C SER A 44 -0.98 4.37 5.53
N THR A 45 -0.76 3.81 4.33
CA THR A 45 -1.12 4.47 3.07
C THR A 45 -2.64 4.65 2.97
N LEU A 46 -3.42 3.64 3.35
CA LEU A 46 -4.88 3.69 3.38
C LEU A 46 -5.38 4.73 4.39
N ALA A 47 -4.84 4.71 5.61
CA ALA A 47 -5.23 5.66 6.66
C ALA A 47 -5.01 7.12 6.24
N ALA A 48 -3.91 7.41 5.52
CA ALA A 48 -3.62 8.75 5.00
C ALA A 48 -4.65 9.21 3.94
N VAL A 49 -5.13 8.29 3.10
CA VAL A 49 -6.18 8.59 2.10
C VAL A 49 -7.52 8.87 2.78
N GLU A 50 -7.86 8.09 3.82
CA GLU A 50 -9.08 8.32 4.60
C GLU A 50 -9.06 9.67 5.33
N GLU A 51 -7.90 10.08 5.85
CA GLU A 51 -7.71 11.39 6.47
C GLU A 51 -7.90 12.52 5.45
N THR A 52 -7.25 12.43 4.29
CA THR A 52 -7.38 13.41 3.20
C THR A 52 -8.85 13.57 2.78
N THR A 53 -9.55 12.45 2.57
CA THR A 53 -10.97 12.45 2.16
C THR A 53 -11.87 13.14 3.22
N ARG A 54 -11.55 12.94 4.50
CA ARG A 54 -12.28 13.56 5.62
C ARG A 54 -12.05 15.07 5.68
N GLU A 55 -10.82 15.53 5.44
CA GLU A 55 -10.48 16.95 5.42
C GLU A 55 -11.16 17.70 4.27
N GLU A 56 -11.16 17.13 3.06
CA GLU A 56 -11.85 17.71 1.88
C GLU A 56 -13.36 17.86 2.12
N SER A 57 -13.98 16.84 2.74
CA SER A 57 -15.40 16.88 3.11
C SER A 57 -15.71 17.97 4.15
N ALA A 58 -14.80 18.22 5.09
CA ALA A 58 -14.96 19.22 6.15
C ALA A 58 -14.71 20.66 5.66
N ASP A 59 -13.91 20.84 4.61
CA ASP A 59 -13.68 22.12 3.94
C ASP A 59 -14.84 22.48 3.00
N ALA A 60 -15.41 21.51 2.28
CA ALA A 60 -16.56 21.69 1.41
C ALA A 60 -17.84 22.15 2.16
N GLY A 61 -18.04 21.69 3.40
CA GLY A 61 -19.17 22.14 4.24
C GLY A 61 -19.00 23.54 4.85
N ARG A 62 -17.84 24.17 4.66
CA ARG A 62 -17.49 25.50 5.20
C ARG A 62 -17.59 26.62 4.16
N ARG A 63 -17.77 26.27 2.87
CA ARG A 63 -17.95 27.19 1.74
C ARG A 63 -19.42 27.37 1.42
#